data_AF-F8D674-F1
#
_entry.id   AF-F8D674-F1
#
_cell.length_a   1.000
_cell.length_b   1.000
_cell.length_c   1.000
_cell.angle_alpha   90.00
_cell.angle_beta   90.00
_cell.angle_gamma   90.00
#
_symmetry.space_group_name_H-M   'P 1'
#
loop_
_entity.id
_entity.type
_entity.pdbx_description
1 polymer ?
#
loop_
_entity_poly.entity_id
_entity_poly.type
_entity_poly.pdbx_seq_one_letter_code
_entity_poly.pdbx_strand_id
1 'polypeptide(L)'
;MVRENLHDSDDRNSNQPRRVETCDIDAIESDAIREVARRWRRAGRRIEAGNQLTGDYVFDIETGVSVYEHAGKYVASDDGDRDPRFDSPRDAAQMAVGYLEAVEAGGDA
;
A
#
# COMPACT_ATOMS: atom_id res chain seq x y z
N MET A 1 -15.61 -6.79 -34.09
CA MET A 1 -14.22 -6.79 -33.60
C MET A 1 -14.21 -6.10 -32.25
N VAL A 2 -13.60 -6.79 -31.29
CA VAL A 2 -13.15 -6.47 -29.92
C VAL A 2 -13.84 -5.33 -29.14
N ARG A 3 -14.43 -5.72 -28.01
CA ARG A 3 -14.91 -4.87 -26.92
C ARG A 3 -13.70 -4.35 -26.15
N GLU A 4 -13.57 -3.03 -26.02
CA GLU A 4 -12.66 -2.44 -25.05
C GLU A 4 -13.52 -1.68 -24.05
N ASN A 5 -13.84 -2.37 -22.95
CA ASN A 5 -14.36 -1.75 -21.74
C ASN A 5 -13.33 -0.71 -21.28
N LEU A 6 -13.58 0.58 -21.56
CA LEU A 6 -13.03 1.65 -20.74
C LEU A 6 -13.64 1.48 -19.34
N HIS A 7 -12.99 0.67 -18.50
CA HIS A 7 -13.14 0.77 -17.07
C HIS A 7 -12.33 2.00 -16.65
N ASP A 8 -13.00 3.15 -16.70
CA ASP A 8 -12.59 4.37 -16.03
C ASP A 8 -12.65 4.06 -14.53
N SER A 9 -11.53 3.57 -14.00
CA SER A 9 -11.30 3.38 -12.56
C SER A 9 -10.11 4.24 -12.16
N ASP A 10 -10.16 5.51 -12.58
CA ASP A 10 -9.30 6.59 -12.08
C ASP A 10 -9.95 7.33 -10.91
N ASP A 11 -11.05 6.80 -10.34
CA ASP A 11 -11.61 7.25 -9.05
C ASP A 11 -10.79 6.72 -7.86
N ARG A 12 -9.46 6.61 -8.03
CA ARG A 12 -8.55 6.40 -6.91
C ARG A 12 -8.48 7.71 -6.15
N ASN A 13 -9.25 7.76 -5.06
CA ASN A 13 -9.17 8.71 -3.95
C ASN A 13 -7.93 9.62 -4.05
N SER A 14 -8.12 10.93 -4.27
CA SER A 14 -7.03 11.90 -4.47
C SER A 14 -6.02 11.98 -3.32
N ASN A 15 -6.25 11.24 -2.23
CA ASN A 15 -5.39 11.11 -1.07
C ASN A 15 -4.45 9.89 -1.10
N GLN A 16 -4.55 9.01 -2.10
CA GLN A 16 -3.63 7.87 -2.25
C GLN A 16 -2.44 8.21 -3.16
N PRO A 17 -1.24 7.69 -2.85
CA PRO A 17 -0.06 7.87 -3.69
C PRO A 17 -0.32 7.34 -5.12
N ARG A 18 0.10 8.11 -6.12
CA ARG A 18 -0.07 7.77 -7.55
C ARG A 18 0.90 6.66 -7.92
N ARG A 19 0.40 5.56 -8.49
CA ARG A 19 1.25 4.40 -8.79
C ARG A 19 2.42 4.76 -9.71
N VAL A 20 3.65 4.49 -9.31
CA VAL A 20 4.84 4.67 -10.17
C VAL A 20 5.60 3.34 -10.21
N GLU A 21 5.87 2.83 -11.42
CA GLU A 21 6.62 1.58 -11.67
C GLU A 21 8.07 1.55 -11.12
N THR A 22 8.48 2.54 -10.33
CA THR A 22 9.79 2.62 -9.67
C THR A 22 9.66 2.22 -8.20
N CYS A 23 10.05 1.00 -7.88
CA CYS A 23 10.17 0.52 -6.50
C CYS A 23 11.50 1.01 -5.88
N ASP A 24 11.54 2.27 -5.45
CA ASP A 24 12.68 2.89 -4.79
C ASP A 24 12.50 2.87 -3.26
N ILE A 25 12.75 1.70 -2.66
CA ILE A 25 12.68 1.51 -1.20
C ILE A 25 13.65 2.43 -0.46
N ASP A 26 14.80 2.75 -1.06
CA ASP A 26 15.80 3.64 -0.47
C ASP A 26 15.36 5.12 -0.48
N ALA A 27 14.40 5.51 -1.32
CA ALA A 27 13.82 6.85 -1.33
C ALA A 27 12.83 7.08 -0.18
N ILE A 28 12.33 6.02 0.46
CA ILE A 28 11.43 6.12 1.61
C ILE A 28 12.19 6.75 2.78
N GLU A 29 11.71 7.85 3.34
CA GLU A 29 12.35 8.53 4.46
C GLU A 29 11.99 7.88 5.81
N SER A 30 10.75 7.41 5.94
CA SER A 30 10.22 6.73 7.12
C SER A 30 10.83 5.32 7.25
N ASP A 31 11.71 5.13 8.23
CA ASP A 31 12.34 3.83 8.50
C ASP A 31 11.32 2.71 8.73
N ALA A 32 10.14 3.04 9.28
CA ALA A 32 9.09 2.07 9.50
C ALA A 32 8.42 1.63 8.19
N ILE A 33 8.08 2.56 7.29
CA ILE A 33 7.53 2.20 5.96
C ILE A 33 8.60 1.47 5.15
N ARG A 34 9.87 1.88 5.27
CA ARG A 34 11.02 1.22 4.65
C ARG A 34 11.18 -0.21 5.16
N GLU A 35 11.00 -0.46 6.45
CA GLU A 35 11.06 -1.80 7.04
C GLU A 35 9.94 -2.70 6.50
N VAL A 36 8.71 -2.18 6.36
CA VAL A 36 7.58 -2.91 5.76
C VAL A 36 7.92 -3.28 4.31
N ALA A 37 8.36 -2.31 3.51
CA ALA A 37 8.77 -2.56 2.13
C ALA A 37 9.87 -3.62 2.04
N ARG A 38 10.90 -3.55 2.90
CA ARG A 38 11.95 -4.57 2.97
C ARG A 38 11.41 -5.95 3.36
N ARG A 39 10.49 -6.02 4.31
CA ARG A 39 9.88 -7.27 4.76
C ARG A 39 9.06 -7.91 3.65
N TRP A 40 8.20 -7.15 2.98
CA TRP A 40 7.38 -7.65 1.87
C TRP A 40 8.25 -8.07 0.68
N ARG A 41 9.28 -7.28 0.36
CA ARG A 41 10.28 -7.65 -0.67
C ARG A 41 11.01 -8.95 -0.34
N ARG A 42 11.40 -9.15 0.92
CA ARG A 42 12.04 -10.41 1.38
C ARG A 42 11.09 -11.60 1.38
N ALA A 43 9.79 -11.37 1.58
CA ALA A 43 8.75 -12.39 1.45
C ALA A 43 8.45 -12.75 -0.02
N GLY A 44 9.13 -12.13 -1.00
CA GLY A 44 8.93 -12.38 -2.42
C GLY A 44 7.71 -11.69 -3.02
N ARG A 45 7.04 -10.83 -2.24
CA ARG A 45 5.85 -10.11 -2.68
C ARG A 45 6.17 -9.09 -3.77
N ARG A 46 5.25 -8.92 -4.72
CA ARG A 46 5.35 -7.87 -5.73
C ARG A 46 4.86 -6.57 -5.13
N ILE A 47 5.80 -5.70 -4.78
CA ILE A 47 5.50 -4.42 -4.15
C ILE A 47 5.90 -3.24 -5.01
N GLU A 48 5.22 -2.13 -4.77
CA GLU A 48 5.59 -0.79 -5.20
C GLU A 48 5.82 0.05 -3.94
N ALA A 49 6.94 0.75 -3.85
CA ALA A 49 7.28 1.51 -2.65
C ALA A 49 8.21 2.68 -3.01
N GLY A 50 8.07 3.78 -2.29
CA GLY A 50 8.88 4.97 -2.52
C GLY A 50 8.37 6.18 -1.74
N ASN A 51 8.89 7.34 -2.11
CA ASN A 51 8.46 8.64 -1.58
C ASN A 51 7.79 9.43 -2.69
N GLN A 52 6.62 10.01 -2.41
CA GLN A 52 5.88 10.86 -3.34
C GLN A 52 5.52 12.20 -2.70
N LEU A 53 4.95 13.10 -3.49
CA LEU A 53 4.45 14.40 -3.01
C LEU A 53 3.49 14.28 -1.82
N THR A 54 2.78 13.16 -1.71
CA THR A 54 1.84 12.88 -0.62
C THR A 54 2.49 12.24 0.61
N GLY A 55 3.73 11.77 0.50
CA GLY A 55 4.48 11.09 1.55
C GLY A 55 5.08 9.75 1.12
N ASP A 56 5.72 9.09 2.07
CA ASP A 56 6.24 7.74 1.93
C ASP A 56 5.10 6.71 1.80
N TYR A 57 5.32 5.69 0.98
CA TYR A 57 4.36 4.61 0.80
C TYR A 57 5.00 3.26 0.47
N VAL A 58 4.23 2.21 0.75
CA VAL A 58 4.43 0.85 0.27
C VAL A 58 3.07 0.27 -0.11
N PHE A 59 3.02 -0.47 -1.20
CA PHE A 59 1.83 -1.06 -1.77
C PHE A 59 2.15 -2.46 -2.26
N ASP A 60 1.31 -3.42 -1.90
CA ASP A 60 1.35 -4.79 -2.40
C ASP A 60 0.45 -4.87 -3.64
N ILE A 61 1.07 -5.19 -4.77
CA ILE A 61 0.41 -5.20 -6.08
C ILE A 61 -0.57 -6.37 -6.20
N GLU A 62 -0.34 -7.45 -5.45
CA GLU A 62 -1.11 -8.69 -5.57
C GLU A 62 -2.38 -8.64 -4.71
N THR A 63 -2.30 -8.03 -3.52
CA THR A 63 -3.43 -7.95 -2.58
C THR A 63 -4.12 -6.60 -2.56
N GLY A 64 -3.52 -5.54 -3.09
CA GLY A 64 -4.05 -4.18 -3.01
C GLY A 64 -3.79 -3.46 -1.68
N VAL A 65 -3.09 -4.10 -0.74
CA VAL A 65 -2.81 -3.52 0.58
C VAL A 65 -1.73 -2.45 0.48
N SER A 66 -1.96 -1.28 1.06
CA SER A 66 -0.98 -0.19 1.16
C SER A 66 -0.77 0.29 2.59
N VAL A 67 0.43 0.82 2.83
CA VAL A 67 0.75 1.66 3.97
C VAL A 67 1.35 2.96 3.47
N TYR A 68 0.83 4.10 3.89
CA TYR A 68 1.34 5.40 3.50
C TYR A 68 1.18 6.45 4.60
N GLU A 69 1.98 7.50 4.55
CA GLU A 69 1.77 8.67 5.40
C GLU A 69 0.78 9.64 4.73
N HIS A 70 -0.17 10.18 5.49
CA HIS A 70 -1.10 11.20 5.06
C HIS A 70 -1.42 12.18 6.19
N ALA A 71 -1.20 13.47 5.96
CA ALA A 71 -1.48 14.55 6.91
C ALA A 71 -0.88 14.33 8.33
N GLY A 72 0.33 13.78 8.39
CA GLY A 72 1.04 13.49 9.64
C GLY A 72 0.49 12.28 10.42
N LYS A 73 -0.33 11.45 9.78
CA LYS A 73 -0.78 10.14 10.28
C LYS A 73 -0.34 9.05 9.32
N TYR A 74 -0.26 7.83 9.82
CA TYR A 74 0.02 6.65 9.01
C TYR A 74 -1.28 5.92 8.71
N VAL A 75 -1.49 5.55 7.47
CA VAL A 75 -2.71 4.90 6.99
C VAL A 75 -2.35 3.52 6.49
N ALA A 76 -3.11 2.52 6.92
CA ALA A 76 -3.09 1.18 6.34
C ALA A 76 -4.42 0.99 5.60
N SER A 77 -4.38 0.64 4.33
CA SER A 77 -5.58 0.51 3.49
C SER A 77 -5.52 -0.83 2.74
N ASP A 78 -6.63 -1.54 2.64
CA ASP A 78 -6.76 -2.83 1.94
C ASP A 78 -7.68 -2.75 0.72
N ASP A 79 -7.79 -1.56 0.10
CA ASP A 79 -8.75 -1.24 -0.97
C ASP A 79 -10.22 -1.16 -0.49
N GLY A 80 -10.47 -1.36 0.82
CA GLY A 80 -11.79 -1.14 1.43
C GLY A 80 -12.04 0.32 1.87
N ASP A 81 -13.30 0.66 2.17
CA ASP A 81 -13.70 1.99 2.68
C ASP A 81 -13.12 2.35 4.06
N ARG A 82 -12.37 1.45 4.70
CA ARG A 82 -11.78 1.68 6.02
C ARG A 82 -10.31 2.00 5.86
N ASP A 83 -10.01 3.30 5.95
CA ASP A 83 -8.65 3.84 6.06
C ASP A 83 -8.34 4.18 7.54
N PRO A 84 -8.04 3.18 8.42
CA PRO A 84 -7.62 3.47 9.77
C PRO A 84 -6.35 4.32 9.77
N ARG A 85 -6.41 5.41 10.53
CA ARG A 85 -5.30 6.36 10.71
C ARG A 85 -4.65 6.11 12.06
N PHE A 86 -3.33 6.04 12.06
CA PHE A 86 -2.50 5.75 13.20
C PHE A 86 -1.54 6.91 13.47
N ASP A 87 -1.31 7.19 14.75
CA ASP A 87 -0.26 8.13 15.18
C ASP A 87 1.14 7.56 15.01
N SER A 88 1.25 6.24 14.94
CA SER A 88 2.51 5.49 14.87
C SER A 88 2.59 4.71 13.57
N PRO A 89 3.75 4.76 12.87
CA PRO A 89 3.92 3.99 11.64
C PRO A 89 3.95 2.49 11.92
N ARG A 90 4.36 2.10 13.13
CA ARG A 90 4.40 0.70 13.56
C ARG A 90 3.00 0.09 13.65
N ASP A 91 2.02 0.87 14.12
CA ASP A 91 0.64 0.38 14.25
C ASP A 91 -0.01 0.23 12.88
N ALA A 92 0.20 1.19 11.97
CA ALA A 92 -0.23 1.07 10.58
C ALA A 92 0.41 -0.14 9.88
N ALA A 93 1.72 -0.33 10.07
CA ALA A 93 2.45 -1.49 9.53
C ALA A 93 1.88 -2.81 10.05
N GLN A 94 1.58 -2.91 11.35
CA GLN A 94 0.98 -4.11 11.94
C GLN A 94 -0.42 -4.38 11.39
N MET A 95 -1.23 -3.34 11.22
CA MET A 95 -2.56 -3.46 10.63
C MET A 95 -2.47 -3.98 9.18
N ALA A 96 -1.54 -3.44 8.39
CA ALA A 96 -1.34 -3.90 7.01
C ALA A 96 -0.85 -5.34 6.91
N VAL A 97 0.01 -5.79 7.84
CA VAL A 97 0.35 -7.22 7.92
C VAL A 97 -0.90 -8.06 8.20
N GLY A 98 -1.77 -7.61 9.10
CA GLY A 98 -3.05 -8.29 9.35
C GLY A 98 -3.96 -8.35 8.11
N TYR A 99 -4.00 -7.29 7.29
CA TYR A 99 -4.73 -7.30 6.03
C TYR A 99 -4.15 -8.31 5.03
N LEU A 100 -2.82 -8.39 4.93
CA LEU A 100 -2.16 -9.38 4.08
C LEU A 100 -2.50 -10.81 4.50
N GLU A 101 -2.42 -11.11 5.81
CA GLU A 101 -2.73 -12.43 6.35
C GLU A 101 -4.22 -12.79 6.16
N ALA A 102 -5.12 -11.80 6.28
CA ALA A 102 -6.56 -12.00 6.06
C ALA A 102 -6.89 -12.28 4.58
N VAL A 103 -6.24 -11.58 3.64
CA VAL A 103 -6.40 -11.82 2.20
C VAL A 103 -5.88 -13.21 1.82
N GLU A 104 -4.74 -13.63 2.37
CA GLU A 104 -4.18 -14.97 2.15
C GLU A 104 -5.07 -16.08 2.76
N ALA A 105 -5.67 -15.85 3.92
CA ALA A 105 -6.57 -16.81 4.58
C ALA A 105 -7.96 -16.90 3.92
N GLY A 106 -8.40 -15.87 3.20
CA GLY A 106 -9.68 -15.80 2.50
C GLY A 106 -9.68 -16.39 1.09
N GLY A 107 -8.54 -16.84 0.57
CA GLY A 107 -8.38 -17.40 -0.78
C GLY A 107 -8.86 -18.84 -0.98
N ASP A 108 -9.45 -19.46 0.04
CA ASP A 108 -9.99 -20.84 0.00
C ASP A 108 -11.54 -20.79 0.05
N ALA A 109 -12.17 -20.45 -1.08
CA ALA A 109 -13.61 -20.65 -1.32
C ALA A 109 -13.92 -20.79 -2.82
#